data_AF-D5X2G3-F1
#
_entry.id   AF-D5X2G3-F1
#
_cell.length_a   1.000
_cell.length_b   1.000
_cell.length_c   1.000
_cell.angle_alpha   90.00
_cell.angle_beta   90.00
_cell.angle_gamma   90.00
#
_symmetry.space_group_name_H-M   'P 1'
#
loop_
_entity.id
_entity.type
_entity.pdbx_description
1 polymer ?
#
loop_
_entity_poly.entity_id
_entity_poly.type
_entity_poly.pdbx_seq_one_letter_code
_entity_poly.pdbx_strand_id
1 'polypeptide(L)'
;MQNPSSLIARRRHGPEPLPPSERRTHTISVRLNPTELALLDAKRGRLARGEWMRAALLNRWPPAAPNRIAVAQWRALARVGSNLNQIAAAINSARFSGASLPSVADIREVLLALRSTLLAARTDEEIDQETGP
;
A
#
# COMPACT_ATOMS: atom_id res chain seq x y z
N MET A 1 16.06 -61.83 -7.39
CA MET A 1 16.49 -60.54 -6.80
C MET A 1 16.64 -59.51 -7.91
N GLN A 2 15.59 -58.72 -8.20
CA GLN A 2 15.70 -57.53 -9.05
C GLN A 2 14.93 -56.40 -8.36
N ASN A 3 15.66 -55.37 -7.94
CA ASN A 3 15.16 -54.21 -7.21
C ASN A 3 14.31 -53.31 -8.12
N PRO A 4 13.16 -52.80 -7.67
CA PRO A 4 12.43 -51.77 -8.39
C PRO A 4 13.14 -50.42 -8.18
N SER A 5 13.76 -49.91 -9.24
CA SER A 5 14.31 -48.55 -9.30
C SER A 5 13.21 -47.54 -8.99
N SER A 6 13.24 -46.97 -7.79
CA SER A 6 12.36 -45.89 -7.38
C SER A 6 12.73 -44.62 -8.15
N LEU A 7 11.87 -44.23 -9.08
CA LEU A 7 11.98 -42.95 -9.78
C LEU A 7 11.72 -41.82 -8.77
N ILE A 8 12.79 -41.27 -8.20
CA ILE A 8 12.73 -40.12 -7.30
C ILE A 8 12.25 -38.92 -8.12
N ALA A 9 10.96 -38.58 -7.99
CA ALA A 9 10.37 -37.41 -8.61
C ALA A 9 11.07 -36.16 -8.06
N ARG A 10 11.69 -35.38 -8.95
CA ARG A 10 12.36 -34.12 -8.61
C ARG A 10 11.35 -33.18 -7.93
N ARG A 11 11.64 -32.80 -6.68
CA ARG A 11 10.85 -31.82 -5.93
C ARG A 11 10.92 -30.47 -6.67
N ARG A 12 9.80 -30.03 -7.24
CA ARG A 12 9.70 -28.68 -7.83
C ARG A 12 9.59 -27.69 -6.67
N HIS A 13 10.61 -26.86 -6.48
CA HIS A 13 10.49 -25.70 -5.60
C HIS A 13 9.68 -24.62 -6.34
N GLY A 14 8.44 -24.44 -5.89
CA GLY A 14 7.53 -23.43 -6.39
C GLY A 14 6.26 -23.39 -5.53
N PRO A 15 5.45 -22.33 -5.65
CA PRO A 15 4.15 -22.26 -5.00
C PRO A 15 3.29 -23.47 -5.35
N GLU A 16 2.41 -23.88 -4.42
CA GLU A 16 1.50 -24.99 -4.64
C GLU A 16 0.62 -24.71 -5.89
N PRO A 17 0.44 -25.69 -6.79
CA PRO A 17 -0.36 -25.50 -7.99
C PRO A 17 -1.81 -25.12 -7.65
N LEU A 18 -2.39 -24.16 -8.38
CA LEU A 18 -3.79 -23.79 -8.21
C LEU A 18 -4.74 -25.00 -8.40
N PRO A 19 -5.87 -25.03 -7.66
CA PRO A 19 -6.88 -26.08 -7.80
C PRO A 19 -7.43 -26.08 -9.24
N PRO A 20 -7.86 -27.25 -9.78
CA PRO A 20 -8.28 -27.37 -11.16
C PRO A 20 -9.35 -26.36 -11.61
N SER A 21 -10.27 -25.99 -10.71
CA SER A 21 -11.34 -25.01 -10.93
C SER A 21 -10.84 -23.58 -11.16
N GLU A 22 -9.65 -23.24 -10.66
CA GLU A 22 -9.07 -21.88 -10.77
C GLU A 22 -8.01 -21.78 -11.87
N ARG A 23 -7.70 -22.90 -12.53
CA ARG A 23 -6.71 -22.93 -13.62
C ARG A 23 -7.25 -22.19 -14.84
N ARG A 24 -6.40 -21.35 -15.40
CA ARG A 24 -6.71 -20.57 -16.59
C ARG A 24 -6.42 -21.43 -17.82
N THR A 25 -7.43 -22.18 -18.28
CA THR A 25 -7.30 -23.14 -19.39
C THR A 25 -7.78 -22.56 -20.74
N HIS A 26 -8.68 -21.58 -20.72
CA HIS A 26 -9.22 -20.96 -21.94
C HIS A 26 -8.30 -19.84 -22.45
N THR A 27 -7.98 -19.88 -23.74
CA THR A 27 -7.18 -18.86 -24.43
C THR A 27 -8.06 -18.02 -25.34
N ILE A 28 -7.92 -16.69 -25.26
CA ILE A 28 -8.59 -15.73 -26.14
C ILE A 28 -7.52 -15.06 -27.01
N SER A 29 -7.69 -15.11 -28.32
CA SER A 29 -6.82 -14.42 -29.28
C SER A 29 -7.49 -13.15 -29.77
N VAL A 30 -6.84 -12.00 -29.56
CA VAL A 30 -7.35 -10.68 -29.96
C VAL A 30 -6.37 -10.06 -30.95
N ARG A 31 -6.89 -9.51 -32.05
CA ARG A 31 -6.10 -8.73 -33.02
C ARG A 31 -6.28 -7.24 -32.71
N LEU A 32 -5.17 -6.51 -32.66
CA LEU A 32 -5.13 -5.08 -32.40
C LEU A 32 -4.45 -4.37 -33.56
N ASN A 33 -4.91 -3.16 -33.88
CA ASN A 33 -4.18 -2.26 -34.77
C ASN A 33 -2.98 -1.63 -34.05
N PRO A 34 -2.05 -0.96 -34.76
CA PRO A 34 -0.87 -0.36 -34.14
C PRO A 34 -1.18 0.68 -33.05
N THR A 35 -2.23 1.49 -33.25
CA THR A 35 -2.66 2.53 -32.31
C THR A 35 -3.22 1.94 -31.02
N GLU A 36 -4.05 0.90 -31.12
CA GLU A 36 -4.61 0.15 -30.01
C GLU A 36 -3.52 -0.57 -29.21
N LEU A 37 -2.52 -1.13 -29.91
CA LEU A 37 -1.38 -1.77 -29.25
C LEU A 37 -0.54 -0.76 -28.45
N ALA A 38 -0.29 0.43 -29.01
CA ALA A 38 0.42 1.49 -28.30
C ALA A 38 -0.36 1.96 -27.06
N LEU A 39 -1.68 2.08 -27.16
CA LEU A 39 -2.55 2.44 -26.02
C LEU A 39 -2.50 1.36 -24.91
N LEU A 40 -2.51 0.09 -25.29
CA LEU A 40 -2.37 -1.03 -24.36
C LEU A 40 -1.04 -0.97 -23.62
N ASP A 41 0.06 -0.77 -24.35
CA ASP A 41 1.40 -0.74 -23.76
C ASP A 41 1.63 0.51 -22.89
N ALA A 42 0.95 1.62 -23.15
CA ALA A 42 0.93 2.79 -22.26
C ALA A 42 0.16 2.52 -20.96
N LYS A 43 -1.00 1.84 -21.03
CA LYS A 43 -1.87 1.60 -19.86
C LYS A 43 -1.41 0.44 -18.96
N ARG A 44 -0.64 -0.52 -19.48
CA ARG A 44 -0.29 -1.74 -18.74
C ARG A 44 0.69 -1.57 -17.58
N GLY A 45 1.47 -0.49 -17.58
CA GLY A 45 2.58 -0.32 -16.65
C GLY A 45 3.52 -1.53 -16.68
N ARG A 46 3.64 -2.23 -15.55
CA ARG A 46 4.56 -3.38 -15.39
C ARG A 46 3.93 -4.75 -15.70
N LEU A 47 2.61 -4.84 -15.89
CA LEU A 47 1.93 -6.12 -16.10
C LEU A 47 2.18 -6.70 -17.49
N ALA A 48 2.06 -8.02 -17.66
CA ALA A 48 2.02 -8.63 -19.00
C ALA A 48 0.75 -8.21 -19.77
N ARG A 49 0.78 -8.18 -21.11
CA ARG A 49 -0.38 -7.76 -21.94
C ARG A 49 -1.65 -8.55 -21.62
N GLY A 50 -1.56 -9.88 -21.55
CA GLY A 50 -2.69 -10.76 -21.24
C GLY A 50 -3.18 -10.63 -19.80
N GLU A 51 -2.28 -10.38 -18.86
CA GLU A 51 -2.64 -10.13 -17.47
C GLU A 51 -3.38 -8.81 -17.31
N TRP A 52 -2.90 -7.75 -17.98
CA TRP A 52 -3.58 -6.47 -18.00
C TRP A 52 -4.96 -6.55 -18.65
N MET A 53 -5.10 -7.22 -19.81
CA MET A 53 -6.39 -7.41 -20.47
C MET A 53 -7.38 -8.17 -19.58
N ARG A 54 -6.91 -9.20 -18.86
CA ARG A 54 -7.73 -9.93 -17.88
C ARG A 54 -8.14 -9.04 -16.71
N ALA A 55 -7.21 -8.26 -16.16
CA ALA A 55 -7.47 -7.32 -15.08
C ALA A 55 -8.51 -6.26 -15.48
N ALA A 56 -8.40 -5.75 -16.72
CA ALA A 56 -9.35 -4.81 -17.31
C ALA A 56 -10.74 -5.45 -17.49
N LEU A 57 -10.83 -6.67 -18.03
CA LEU A 57 -12.10 -7.38 -18.22
C LEU A 57 -12.81 -7.69 -16.89
N LEU A 58 -12.06 -8.04 -15.85
CA LEU A 58 -12.61 -8.41 -14.54
C LEU A 58 -12.86 -7.20 -13.63
N ASN A 59 -12.64 -5.96 -14.09
CA ASN A 59 -12.59 -4.75 -13.25
C ASN A 59 -11.70 -4.91 -12.01
N ARG A 60 -10.70 -5.79 -12.08
CA ARG A 60 -9.70 -6.00 -11.03
C ARG A 60 -8.47 -5.22 -11.43
N TRP A 61 -8.59 -3.90 -11.49
CA TRP A 61 -7.40 -3.07 -11.67
C TRP A 61 -6.49 -3.32 -10.47
N PRO A 62 -5.17 -3.45 -10.67
CA PRO A 62 -4.25 -3.34 -9.55
C PRO A 62 -4.66 -2.09 -8.79
N PRO A 63 -4.77 -2.13 -7.45
CA PRO A 63 -5.07 -0.92 -6.70
C PRO A 63 -4.10 0.13 -7.21
N ALA A 64 -4.64 1.20 -7.83
CA ALA A 64 -3.83 2.30 -8.30
C ALA A 64 -2.94 2.65 -7.12
N ALA A 65 -1.63 2.72 -7.34
CA ALA A 65 -0.71 3.11 -6.27
C ALA A 65 -1.32 4.34 -5.60
N PRO A 66 -1.47 4.36 -4.27
CA PRO A 66 -2.18 5.44 -3.60
C PRO A 66 -1.63 6.75 -4.14
N ASN A 67 -2.52 7.64 -4.57
CA ASN A 67 -2.15 8.95 -5.05
C ASN A 67 -1.13 9.54 -4.05
N ARG A 68 -0.08 10.19 -4.55
CA ARG A 68 0.98 10.74 -3.69
C ARG A 68 0.40 11.61 -2.57
N ILE A 69 -0.68 12.30 -2.88
CA ILE A 69 -1.56 13.05 -1.97
C ILE A 69 -2.03 12.18 -0.78
N ALA A 70 -2.66 11.01 -1.01
CA ALA A 70 -3.07 10.16 0.11
C ALA A 70 -1.87 9.70 0.94
N VAL A 71 -0.76 9.30 0.35
CA VAL A 71 0.40 8.82 1.14
C VAL A 71 0.93 9.89 2.09
N ALA A 72 1.01 11.15 1.65
CA ALA A 72 1.41 12.27 2.50
C ALA A 72 0.40 12.50 3.63
N GLN A 73 -0.89 12.48 3.32
CA GLN A 73 -1.98 12.67 4.28
C GLN A 73 -2.04 11.55 5.33
N TRP A 74 -1.89 10.30 4.91
CA TRP A 74 -1.80 9.14 5.80
C TRP A 74 -0.58 9.23 6.73
N ARG A 75 0.57 9.71 6.23
CA ARG A 75 1.76 9.93 7.06
C ARG A 75 1.58 11.09 8.05
N ALA A 76 0.89 12.16 7.65
CA ALA A 76 0.55 13.25 8.56
C ALA A 76 -0.38 12.75 9.69
N LEU A 77 -1.44 12.02 9.33
CA LEU A 77 -2.38 11.43 10.28
C LEU A 77 -1.70 10.44 11.24
N ALA A 78 -0.79 9.60 10.74
CA ALA A 78 -0.04 8.67 11.58
C ALA A 78 0.83 9.37 12.64
N ARG A 79 1.47 10.49 12.28
CA ARG A 79 2.24 11.31 13.23
C ARG A 79 1.35 11.91 14.32
N VAL A 80 0.20 12.44 13.94
CA VAL A 80 -0.82 12.97 14.88
C VAL A 80 -1.26 11.87 15.86
N GLY A 81 -1.61 10.69 15.34
CA GLY A 81 -2.04 9.56 16.17
C GLY A 81 -0.95 9.07 17.14
N SER A 82 0.31 9.03 16.69
CA SER A 82 1.45 8.66 17.54
C SER A 82 1.64 9.64 18.71
N ASN A 83 1.58 10.95 18.46
CA ASN A 83 1.73 11.96 19.50
C ASN A 83 0.58 11.90 20.52
N LEU A 84 -0.67 11.72 20.06
CA LEU A 84 -1.81 11.51 20.95
C LEU A 84 -1.66 10.25 21.80
N ASN A 85 -1.17 9.17 21.21
CA ASN A 85 -0.95 7.92 21.93
C ASN A 85 0.15 8.06 23.00
N GLN A 86 1.20 8.86 22.74
CA GLN A 86 2.22 9.17 23.75
C GLN A 86 1.66 9.99 24.91
N ILE A 87 0.80 10.99 24.63
CA ILE A 87 0.10 11.76 25.68
C ILE A 87 -0.79 10.83 26.51
N ALA A 88 -1.60 9.99 25.86
CA ALA A 88 -2.48 9.05 26.55
C ALA A 88 -1.69 8.05 27.40
N ALA A 89 -0.57 7.53 26.88
CA ALA A 89 0.31 6.62 27.60
C ALA A 89 0.94 7.30 28.84
N ALA A 90 1.42 8.54 28.71
CA ALA A 90 2.00 9.30 29.82
C ALA A 90 0.97 9.62 30.93
N ILE A 91 -0.26 9.95 30.54
CA ILE A 91 -1.37 10.15 31.49
C ILE A 91 -1.73 8.84 32.19
N ASN A 92 -1.85 7.74 31.43
CA ASN A 92 -2.18 6.43 31.99
C ASN A 92 -1.07 5.92 32.94
N SER A 93 0.21 6.08 32.56
CA SER A 93 1.32 5.68 33.44
C SER A 93 1.33 6.48 34.74
N ALA A 94 1.15 7.81 34.67
CA ALA A 94 1.09 8.66 35.86
C ALA A 94 -0.06 8.29 36.80
N ARG A 95 -1.22 7.92 36.23
CA ARG A 95 -2.41 7.50 36.99
C ARG A 95 -2.23 6.18 37.74
N PHE A 96 -1.45 5.24 37.20
CA PHE A 96 -1.24 3.92 37.81
C PHE A 96 -0.03 3.86 38.76
N SER A 97 0.99 4.70 38.58
CA SER A 97 2.21 4.68 39.40
C SER A 97 2.21 5.69 40.56
N GLY A 98 1.17 6.50 40.72
CA GLY A 98 1.10 7.55 41.75
C GLY A 98 2.07 8.72 41.54
N ALA A 99 2.67 8.81 40.35
CA ALA A 99 3.57 9.90 39.98
C ALA A 99 2.77 11.15 39.59
N SER A 100 3.35 12.34 39.78
CA SER A 100 2.71 13.60 39.40
C SER A 100 2.20 13.54 37.97
N LEU A 101 0.94 13.96 37.77
CA LEU A 101 0.39 14.18 36.43
C LEU A 101 1.34 15.09 35.64
N PRO A 102 1.49 14.85 34.32
CA PRO A 102 2.19 15.78 33.45
C PRO A 102 1.55 17.17 33.61
N SER A 103 2.39 18.19 33.72
CA SER A 103 1.88 19.53 33.97
C SER A 103 1.09 20.01 32.76
N VAL A 104 0.13 20.91 32.98
CA VAL A 104 -0.63 21.53 31.89
C VAL A 104 0.30 22.22 30.88
N ALA A 105 1.49 22.65 31.31
CA ALA A 105 2.51 23.23 30.45
C ALA A 105 3.08 22.20 29.47
N ASP A 106 3.34 20.97 29.91
CA ASP A 106 3.89 19.89 29.07
C ASP A 106 2.87 19.47 28.00
N ILE A 107 1.59 19.33 28.39
CA ILE A 107 0.51 19.02 27.46
C ILE A 107 0.34 20.16 26.44
N ARG A 108 0.45 21.41 26.89
CA ARG A 108 0.38 22.59 26.02
C ARG A 108 1.52 22.62 25.02
N GLU A 109 2.74 22.26 25.42
CA GLU A 109 3.90 22.22 24.53
C GLU A 109 3.73 21.17 23.42
N VAL A 110 3.28 19.96 23.78
CA VAL A 110 3.00 18.90 22.80
C VAL A 110 1.85 19.29 21.86
N LEU A 111 0.81 19.96 22.35
CA LEU A 111 -0.28 20.48 21.51
C LEU A 111 0.19 21.58 20.56
N LEU A 112 1.13 22.43 20.98
CA LEU A 112 1.73 23.44 20.11
C LEU A 112 2.60 22.81 19.01
N ALA A 113 3.39 21.78 19.35
CA ALA A 113 4.17 21.02 18.38
C ALA A 113 3.29 20.25 17.38
N LEU A 114 2.15 19.74 17.84
CA LEU A 114 1.13 19.14 16.97
C LEU A 114 0.53 20.17 16.02
N ARG A 115 0.16 21.35 16.54
CA ARG A 115 -0.40 22.44 15.75
C ARG A 115 0.58 22.93 14.68
N SER A 116 1.86 23.11 15.01
CA SER A 116 2.88 23.52 14.03
C SER A 116 3.07 22.47 12.93
N THR A 117 3.07 21.18 13.29
CA THR A 117 3.15 20.08 12.32
C THR A 117 1.96 20.06 11.36
N LEU A 118 0.76 20.35 11.86
CA LEU A 118 -0.45 20.43 11.04
C LEU A 118 -0.47 21.67 10.14
N LEU A 119 0.02 22.81 10.63
CA LEU A 119 0.13 24.03 9.81
C LEU A 119 1.16 23.85 8.68
N ALA A 120 2.31 23.24 8.98
CA ALA A 120 3.34 22.94 7.97
C ALA A 120 2.80 21.98 6.89
N ALA A 121 2.11 20.92 7.31
CA ALA A 121 1.48 19.97 6.38
C ALA A 121 0.39 20.59 5.49
N ARG A 122 -0.26 21.68 5.95
CA ARG A 122 -1.23 22.44 5.16
C ARG A 122 -0.55 23.37 4.15
N THR A 123 0.54 24.04 4.52
CA THR A 123 1.29 24.91 3.60
C THR A 123 2.01 24.13 2.50
N ASP A 124 2.48 22.91 2.78
CA ASP A 124 3.06 22.04 1.74
C ASP A 124 2.03 21.68 0.65
N GLU A 125 0.72 21.73 0.94
CA GLU A 125 -0.34 21.51 -0.05
C GLU A 125 -0.56 22.70 -1.00
N GLU A 126 -0.23 23.94 -0.59
CA GLU A 126 -0.40 25.15 -1.44
C GLU A 126 0.73 25.31 -2.47
N ILE A 127 1.96 24.89 -2.13
CA ILE A 127 3.14 25.05 -3.00
C ILE A 127 3.13 24.04 -4.16
N ASP A 128 2.57 22.84 -3.92
CA ASP A 128 2.42 21.80 -4.94
C ASP A 128 1.26 22.09 -5.92
N GLN A 129 0.34 23.02 -5.62
CA GLN A 129 -0.74 23.42 -6.55
C GLN A 129 -0.32 24.55 -7.53
N GLU A 130 0.67 25.37 -7.19
CA GLU A 130 1.20 26.43 -8.07
C GLU A 130 2.26 25.94 -9.06
N THR A 131 2.83 24.75 -8.83
CA THR A 131 3.93 24.21 -9.65
C THR A 131 3.47 23.03 -10.52
N GLY A 132 2.48 23.25 -11.37
CA GLY A 132 2.07 22.29 -12.40
C GLY A 132 1.83 23.01 -13.73
N PRO A 133 2.50 22.64 -14.84
CA PRO A 133 2.13 23.11 -16.17
C PRO A 133 0.77 22.56 -16.63
#